data_AF-A0A419HV75-F1
#
_entry.id   AF-A0A419HV75-F1
#
_cell.length_a   1.000
_cell.length_b   1.000
_cell.length_c   1.000
_cell.angle_alpha   90.00
_cell.angle_beta   90.00
_cell.angle_gamma   90.00
#
_symmetry.space_group_name_H-M   'P 1'
#
loop_
_entity.id
_entity.type
_entity.pdbx_description
1 polymer ?
#
loop_
_entity_poly.entity_id
_entity_poly.type
_entity_poly.pdbx_seq_one_letter_code
_entity_poly.pdbx_strand_id
1 'polypeptide(L)'
;MAADTVAIIEAGGYPVDGRQIPVPRPGKPTLYLPEDELPALPTATGHPVIEVTAESTLAAARRLADRDPAVLNFASAKKPGGGFRSGAEAQEESLARSSSLIASLDQVPEFYDFHRRLPGQLYTSRVIYSPAVPVFRDDDARLLPAPYLTTFLTCAAPNVNGIQPPADIQQLLATRAHRVLQVAAAHGHHTLVLGAWGCGVFRNDPRHVAQAFRDALPDFAFQHVTFAILGSPETRTAFEVTLRP
;
A
#
# COMPACT_ATOMS: atom_id res chain seq x y z
N MET A 1 4.44 18.20 -10.71
CA MET A 1 4.11 17.56 -9.41
C MET A 1 5.21 16.62 -8.92
N ALA A 2 5.64 15.60 -9.70
CA ALA A 2 6.68 14.67 -9.26
C ALA A 2 8.02 15.36 -8.92
N ALA A 3 8.53 16.24 -9.79
CA ALA A 3 9.77 17.00 -9.53
C ALA A 3 9.65 17.89 -8.28
N ASP A 4 8.50 18.54 -8.10
CA ASP A 4 8.20 19.36 -6.93
C ASP A 4 8.18 18.52 -5.64
N THR A 5 7.66 17.31 -5.69
CA THR A 5 7.67 16.36 -4.56
C THR A 5 9.10 16.00 -4.16
N VAL A 6 9.98 15.71 -5.12
CA VAL A 6 11.39 15.42 -4.87
C VAL A 6 12.08 16.63 -4.25
N ALA A 7 11.86 17.83 -4.79
CA ALA A 7 12.43 19.05 -4.24
C ALA A 7 12.00 19.31 -2.78
N ILE A 8 10.73 19.04 -2.44
CA ILE A 8 10.24 19.15 -1.06
C ILE A 8 10.95 18.18 -0.12
N ILE A 9 11.14 16.93 -0.54
CA ILE A 9 11.81 15.90 0.25
C ILE A 9 13.29 16.29 0.48
N GLU A 10 13.98 16.75 -0.57
CA GLU A 10 15.38 17.18 -0.49
C GLU A 10 15.55 18.42 0.40
N ALA A 11 14.63 19.38 0.31
CA ALA A 11 14.61 20.58 1.14
C ALA A 11 14.17 20.31 2.59
N GLY A 12 13.53 19.17 2.88
CA GLY A 12 13.01 18.83 4.20
C GLY A 12 11.80 19.66 4.62
N GLY A 13 11.06 20.25 3.66
CA GLY A 13 9.89 21.07 3.95
C GLY A 13 9.36 21.85 2.75
N TYR A 14 8.24 22.54 2.94
CA TYR A 14 7.58 23.36 1.92
C TYR A 14 6.87 24.58 2.52
N PRO A 15 6.69 25.67 1.76
CA PRO A 15 5.95 26.83 2.24
C PRO A 15 4.43 26.63 2.16
N VAL A 16 3.70 27.03 3.20
CA VAL A 16 2.23 27.21 3.21
C VAL A 16 1.91 28.48 3.99
N ASP A 17 1.15 29.40 3.38
CA ASP A 17 0.71 30.65 4.00
C ASP A 17 1.83 31.44 4.70
N GLY A 18 3.01 31.51 4.06
CA GLY A 18 4.18 32.22 4.58
C GLY A 18 4.93 31.49 5.71
N ARG A 19 4.53 30.27 6.07
CA ARG A 19 5.22 29.41 7.04
C ARG A 19 5.96 28.28 6.33
N GLN A 20 7.15 27.96 6.82
CA GLN A 20 7.87 26.77 6.38
C GLN A 20 7.35 25.56 7.16
N ILE A 21 6.73 24.62 6.46
CA ILE A 21 6.21 23.37 7.01
C ILE A 21 7.30 22.29 6.91
N PRO A 22 7.75 21.70 8.02
CA PRO A 22 8.79 20.68 7.98
C PRO A 22 8.24 19.35 7.44
N VAL A 23 9.06 18.66 6.64
CA VAL A 23 8.83 17.29 6.18
C VAL A 23 9.99 16.44 6.70
N PRO A 24 9.80 15.66 7.78
CA PRO A 24 10.86 14.80 8.28
C PRO A 24 11.23 13.73 7.26
N ARG A 25 12.40 13.10 7.43
CA ARG A 25 12.72 11.91 6.65
C ARG A 25 11.84 10.74 7.09
N PRO A 26 11.44 9.85 6.17
CA PRO A 26 10.77 8.62 6.54
C PRO A 26 11.68 7.76 7.44
N GLY A 27 11.07 6.90 8.26
CA GLY A 27 11.81 5.91 9.02
C GLY A 27 12.56 4.93 8.11
N LYS A 28 13.56 4.24 8.67
CA LYS A 28 14.39 3.30 7.91
C LYS A 28 13.53 2.15 7.37
N PRO A 29 13.49 1.91 6.04
CA PRO A 29 12.71 0.81 5.50
C PRO A 29 13.35 -0.53 5.80
N THR A 30 12.53 -1.57 5.82
CA THR A 30 12.95 -2.98 5.95
C THR A 30 12.35 -3.79 4.81
N LEU A 31 13.18 -4.56 4.12
CA LEU A 31 12.73 -5.55 3.13
C LEU A 31 12.48 -6.88 3.84
N TYR A 32 11.29 -7.43 3.66
CA TYR A 32 10.93 -8.79 4.06
C TYR A 32 10.85 -9.68 2.82
N LEU A 33 11.63 -10.75 2.81
CA LEU A 33 11.60 -11.82 1.82
C LEU A 33 10.47 -12.82 2.15
N PRO A 34 9.99 -13.62 1.17
CA PRO A 34 8.97 -14.64 1.42
C PRO A 34 9.35 -15.63 2.54
N GLU A 35 10.63 -15.99 2.62
CA GLU A 35 11.20 -16.95 3.56
C GLU A 35 11.57 -16.38 4.93
N ASP A 36 11.56 -15.05 5.10
CA ASP A 36 11.96 -14.45 6.37
C ASP A 36 10.97 -14.81 7.49
N GLU A 37 11.50 -15.30 8.59
CA GLU A 37 10.72 -15.53 9.80
C GLU A 37 10.30 -14.19 10.42
N LEU A 38 9.04 -14.10 10.83
CA LEU A 38 8.49 -12.97 11.57
C LEU A 38 8.15 -13.42 12.99
N PRO A 39 8.20 -12.50 13.98
CA PRO A 39 7.84 -12.82 15.35
C PRO A 39 6.48 -13.52 15.45
N ALA A 40 6.37 -14.47 16.38
CA ALA A 40 5.09 -15.10 16.69
C ALA A 40 4.09 -14.04 17.13
N LEU A 41 2.92 -14.03 16.50
CA LEU A 41 1.85 -13.08 16.78
C LEU A 41 0.90 -13.68 17.81
N PRO A 42 0.32 -12.85 18.71
CA PRO A 42 -0.72 -13.32 19.61
C PRO A 42 -1.91 -13.81 18.79
N THR A 43 -2.57 -14.86 19.28
CA THR A 43 -3.80 -15.37 18.67
C THR A 43 -4.83 -14.25 18.57
N ALA A 44 -5.41 -14.08 17.39
CA ALA A 44 -6.46 -13.10 17.18
C ALA A 44 -7.65 -13.38 18.10
N THR A 45 -8.06 -12.37 18.88
CA THR A 45 -9.28 -12.41 19.69
C THR A 45 -10.28 -11.39 19.13
N GLY A 46 -11.29 -11.88 18.42
CA GLY A 46 -12.32 -11.04 17.80
C GLY A 46 -12.09 -10.80 16.30
N HIS A 47 -13.03 -10.10 15.68
CA HIS A 47 -12.99 -9.74 14.26
C HIS A 47 -12.79 -8.23 14.11
N PRO A 48 -11.98 -7.78 13.14
CA PRO A 48 -11.84 -6.35 12.87
C PRO A 48 -13.17 -5.75 12.41
N VAL A 49 -13.36 -4.46 12.70
CA VAL A 49 -14.35 -3.67 11.96
C VAL A 49 -13.85 -3.53 10.53
N ILE A 50 -14.64 -4.02 9.57
CA ILE A 50 -14.33 -3.94 8.14
C ILE A 50 -15.24 -2.90 7.51
N GLU A 51 -14.65 -1.96 6.79
CA GLU A 51 -15.38 -0.98 5.97
C GLU A 51 -14.86 -0.98 4.52
N VAL A 52 -15.76 -0.77 3.57
CA VAL A 52 -15.43 -0.56 2.16
C VAL A 52 -15.89 0.84 1.79
N THR A 53 -14.99 1.68 1.30
CA THR A 53 -15.27 3.12 1.08
C THR A 53 -14.91 3.57 -0.33
N ALA A 54 -15.47 4.70 -0.73
CA ALA A 54 -15.17 5.37 -2.01
C ALA A 54 -13.99 6.36 -1.91
N GLU A 55 -13.17 6.24 -0.87
CA GLU A 55 -12.05 7.16 -0.61
C GLU A 55 -10.81 6.78 -1.43
N SER A 56 -9.91 7.74 -1.63
CA SER A 56 -8.53 7.43 -1.96
C SER A 56 -7.85 6.76 -0.77
N THR A 57 -6.75 6.05 -1.03
CA THR A 57 -5.93 5.44 0.02
C THR A 57 -5.43 6.48 1.04
N LEU A 58 -5.02 7.68 0.60
CA LEU A 58 -4.51 8.73 1.49
C LEU A 58 -5.62 9.48 2.21
N ALA A 59 -6.81 9.61 1.61
CA ALA A 59 -7.97 10.16 2.31
C ALA A 59 -8.38 9.27 3.50
N ALA A 60 -8.46 7.95 3.28
CA ALA A 60 -8.73 6.99 4.34
C ALA A 60 -7.62 6.98 5.42
N ALA A 61 -6.35 7.00 5.01
CA ALA A 61 -5.21 7.05 5.94
C ALA A 61 -5.24 8.33 6.80
N ARG A 62 -5.55 9.48 6.19
CA ARG A 62 -5.69 10.75 6.91
C ARG A 62 -6.84 10.75 7.90
N ARG A 63 -8.01 10.21 7.51
CA ARG A 63 -9.17 10.06 8.41
C ARG A 63 -8.85 9.17 9.61
N LEU A 64 -7.97 8.20 9.43
CA LEU A 64 -7.57 7.24 10.46
C LEU A 64 -6.23 7.58 11.13
N ALA A 65 -5.66 8.77 10.91
CA ALA A 65 -4.31 9.11 11.35
C ALA A 65 -4.09 8.94 12.87
N ASP A 66 -5.11 9.22 13.70
CA ASP A 66 -5.06 9.03 15.16
C ASP A 66 -4.98 7.55 15.59
N ARG A 67 -5.14 6.62 14.65
CA ARG A 67 -5.08 5.16 14.86
C ARG A 67 -3.83 4.52 14.25
N ASP A 68 -2.86 5.33 13.80
CA ASP A 68 -1.60 4.92 13.17
C ASP A 68 -1.79 3.83 12.09
N PRO A 69 -2.43 4.15 10.95
CA PRO A 69 -2.75 3.14 9.96
C PRO A 69 -1.51 2.71 9.19
N ALA A 70 -1.43 1.41 8.87
CA ALA A 70 -0.56 0.89 7.82
C ALA A 70 -1.32 0.78 6.49
N VAL A 71 -0.70 1.29 5.43
CA VAL A 71 -1.28 1.49 4.11
C VAL A 71 -0.64 0.56 3.09
N LEU A 72 -1.43 -0.20 2.34
CA LEU A 72 -0.90 -1.01 1.24
C LEU A 72 -0.65 -0.15 0.00
N ASN A 73 0.61 -0.06 -0.43
CA ASN A 73 1.01 0.47 -1.73
C ASN A 73 0.87 -0.63 -2.81
N PHE A 74 0.10 -0.35 -3.86
CA PHE A 74 -0.18 -1.26 -4.97
C PHE A 74 0.99 -1.25 -5.96
N ALA A 75 2.09 -1.83 -5.50
CA ALA A 75 3.41 -1.53 -6.02
C ALA A 75 3.67 -2.10 -7.43
N SER A 76 4.40 -1.32 -8.21
CA SER A 76 5.23 -1.81 -9.30
C SER A 76 6.35 -2.67 -8.73
N ALA A 77 6.49 -3.88 -9.26
CA ALA A 77 7.61 -4.74 -8.90
C ALA A 77 8.96 -4.22 -9.43
N LYS A 78 8.97 -3.37 -10.47
CA LYS A 78 10.19 -3.06 -11.24
C LYS A 78 10.69 -1.63 -11.11
N LYS A 79 9.86 -0.71 -10.62
CA LYS A 79 10.16 0.72 -10.56
C LYS A 79 9.63 1.32 -9.25
N PRO A 80 10.46 1.95 -8.41
CA PRO A 80 9.99 2.61 -7.20
C PRO A 80 9.06 3.79 -7.54
N GLY A 81 7.86 3.79 -6.95
CA GLY A 81 6.82 4.77 -7.28
C GLY A 81 6.24 4.61 -8.68
N GLY A 82 6.40 3.44 -9.31
CA GLY A 82 5.82 3.15 -10.62
C GLY A 82 6.25 4.13 -11.71
N GLY A 83 5.27 4.73 -12.38
CA GLY A 83 5.43 5.76 -13.40
C GLY A 83 5.26 7.19 -12.88
N PHE A 84 5.47 7.48 -11.59
CA PHE A 84 5.07 8.79 -11.03
C PHE A 84 5.77 9.98 -11.69
N ARG A 85 7.01 9.79 -12.17
CA ARG A 85 7.79 10.79 -12.91
C ARG A 85 7.32 11.00 -14.35
N SER A 86 6.66 10.00 -14.96
CA SER A 86 6.14 10.06 -16.33
C SER A 86 4.66 10.47 -16.41
N GLY A 87 4.05 10.87 -15.28
CA GLY A 87 2.66 11.32 -15.23
C GLY A 87 1.61 10.20 -15.26
N ALA A 88 2.00 8.95 -14.97
CA ALA A 88 1.04 7.86 -14.88
C ALA A 88 0.06 8.09 -13.71
N GLU A 89 -1.19 7.64 -13.90
CA GLU A 89 -2.27 7.76 -12.94
C GLU A 89 -2.71 6.38 -12.45
N ALA A 90 -2.10 5.96 -11.35
CA ALA A 90 -2.50 4.82 -10.56
C ALA A 90 -2.23 5.13 -9.07
N GLN A 91 -2.62 4.20 -8.20
CA GLN A 91 -2.54 4.39 -6.76
C GLN A 91 -1.10 4.65 -6.29
N GLU A 92 -0.13 3.81 -6.67
CA GLU A 92 1.28 3.97 -6.29
C GLU A 92 1.83 5.34 -6.69
N GLU A 93 1.54 5.80 -7.91
CA GLU A 93 1.99 7.10 -8.38
C GLU A 93 1.38 8.27 -7.61
N SER A 94 0.13 8.14 -7.16
CA SER A 94 -0.50 9.12 -6.27
C SER A 94 0.20 9.14 -4.91
N LEU A 95 0.45 7.97 -4.31
CA LEU A 95 1.19 7.85 -3.05
C LEU A 95 2.59 8.50 -3.16
N ALA A 96 3.30 8.24 -4.26
CA ALA A 96 4.64 8.76 -4.52
C ALA A 96 4.68 10.27 -4.76
N ARG A 97 3.60 10.90 -5.27
CA ARG A 97 3.50 12.36 -5.47
C ARG A 97 3.03 13.12 -4.24
N SER A 98 2.30 12.45 -3.35
CA SER A 98 1.68 13.09 -2.18
C SER A 98 2.43 12.87 -0.88
N SER A 99 3.51 12.08 -0.90
CA SER A 99 4.28 11.71 0.29
C SER A 99 5.78 11.60 0.01
N SER A 100 6.55 11.33 1.06
CA SER A 100 7.98 11.01 0.96
C SER A 100 8.27 9.53 0.68
N LEU A 101 7.26 8.72 0.32
CA LEU A 101 7.40 7.28 0.11
C LEU A 101 8.55 6.94 -0.85
N ILE A 102 8.74 7.72 -1.92
CA ILE A 102 9.82 7.50 -2.88
C ILE A 102 11.21 7.46 -2.23
N ALA A 103 11.46 8.32 -1.24
CA ALA A 103 12.73 8.33 -0.51
C ALA A 103 12.92 7.10 0.39
N SER A 104 11.84 6.44 0.78
CA SER A 104 11.90 5.14 1.46
C SER A 104 12.17 4.01 0.45
N LEU A 105 11.45 4.00 -0.68
CA LEU A 105 11.59 2.96 -1.72
C LEU A 105 12.98 2.96 -2.38
N ASP A 106 13.55 4.13 -2.61
CA ASP A 106 14.89 4.28 -3.22
C ASP A 106 16.02 3.71 -2.34
N GLN A 107 15.77 3.50 -1.03
CA GLN A 107 16.72 2.86 -0.11
C GLN A 107 16.69 1.31 -0.19
N VAL A 108 15.80 0.72 -1.00
CA VAL A 108 15.62 -0.73 -1.10
C VAL A 108 15.72 -1.21 -2.56
N PRO A 109 16.85 -0.96 -3.25
CA PRO A 109 17.03 -1.37 -4.64
C PRO A 109 16.91 -2.89 -4.85
N GLU A 110 17.20 -3.70 -3.83
CA GLU A 110 17.20 -5.16 -3.86
C GLU A 110 15.82 -5.75 -4.16
N PHE A 111 14.74 -5.07 -3.74
CA PHE A 111 13.38 -5.45 -4.12
C PHE A 111 13.22 -5.40 -5.65
N TYR A 112 13.54 -4.24 -6.23
CA TYR A 112 13.31 -3.99 -7.65
C TYR A 112 14.30 -4.72 -8.55
N ASP A 113 15.57 -4.80 -8.16
CA ASP A 113 16.60 -5.55 -8.91
C ASP A 113 16.26 -7.02 -9.03
N PHE A 114 15.72 -7.61 -7.96
CA PHE A 114 15.26 -9.00 -7.97
C PHE A 114 14.14 -9.20 -9.00
N HIS A 115 13.09 -8.38 -8.98
CA HIS A 115 11.96 -8.53 -9.91
C HIS A 115 12.28 -8.10 -11.34
N ARG A 116 13.30 -7.28 -11.57
CA ARG A 116 13.82 -6.99 -12.92
C ARG A 116 14.50 -8.20 -13.53
N ARG A 117 15.16 -9.04 -12.73
CA ARG A 117 15.86 -10.27 -13.15
C ARG A 117 14.94 -11.49 -13.17
N LEU A 118 13.87 -11.48 -12.38
CA LEU A 118 12.91 -12.58 -12.31
C LEU A 118 12.16 -12.71 -13.64
N PRO A 119 12.13 -13.91 -14.26
CA PRO A 119 11.33 -14.15 -15.45
C PRO A 119 9.84 -14.06 -15.12
N GLY A 120 9.06 -13.58 -16.09
CA GLY A 120 7.61 -13.45 -15.97
C GLY A 120 7.14 -12.20 -15.22
N GLN A 121 5.87 -12.22 -14.82
CA GLN A 121 5.15 -11.05 -14.32
C GLN A 121 4.27 -11.35 -13.09
N LEU A 122 4.38 -12.54 -12.49
CA LEU A 122 3.63 -12.90 -11.28
C LEU A 122 4.28 -12.39 -9.99
N TYR A 123 5.55 -12.01 -10.05
CA TYR A 123 6.35 -11.45 -8.94
C TYR A 123 6.35 -12.35 -7.69
N THR A 124 6.70 -11.80 -6.53
CA THR A 124 6.88 -12.58 -5.29
C THR A 124 6.25 -11.88 -4.09
N SER A 125 6.15 -12.60 -2.97
CA SER A 125 5.62 -12.09 -1.70
C SER A 125 6.62 -11.25 -0.89
N ARG A 126 7.54 -10.56 -1.58
CA ARG A 126 8.42 -9.57 -0.96
C ARG A 126 7.59 -8.37 -0.52
N VAL A 127 7.89 -7.83 0.66
CA VAL A 127 7.22 -6.65 1.22
C VAL A 127 8.27 -5.65 1.68
N ILE A 128 8.19 -4.40 1.22
CA ILE A 128 8.95 -3.30 1.83
C ILE A 128 8.06 -2.67 2.89
N TYR A 129 8.55 -2.66 4.13
CA TYR A 129 7.96 -1.94 5.25
C TYR A 129 8.61 -0.56 5.36
N SER A 130 7.81 0.49 5.22
CA SER A 130 8.26 1.89 5.22
C SER A 130 7.57 2.66 6.36
N PRO A 131 8.18 2.74 7.56
CA PRO A 131 7.56 3.38 8.71
C PRO A 131 7.63 4.90 8.66
N ALA A 132 6.66 5.57 9.31
CA ALA A 132 6.67 7.00 9.58
C ALA A 132 6.93 7.87 8.34
N VAL A 133 6.29 7.54 7.21
CA VAL A 133 6.42 8.28 5.95
C VAL A 133 5.50 9.51 6.00
N PRO A 134 6.05 10.74 5.92
CA PRO A 134 5.21 11.93 5.85
C PRO A 134 4.43 12.02 4.54
N VAL A 135 3.14 12.27 4.68
CA VAL A 135 2.19 12.62 3.63
C VAL A 135 1.86 14.10 3.75
N PHE A 136 2.05 14.83 2.66
CA PHE A 136 2.00 16.29 2.64
C PHE A 136 1.11 16.86 1.53
N ARG A 137 0.41 16.03 0.75
CA ARG A 137 -0.65 16.49 -0.16
C ARG A 137 -1.95 15.75 0.01
N ASP A 138 -3.05 16.43 -0.32
CA ASP A 138 -4.36 15.81 -0.51
C ASP A 138 -4.60 15.35 -1.96
N ASP A 139 -5.80 14.82 -2.22
CA ASP A 139 -6.20 14.32 -3.54
C ASP A 139 -6.33 15.43 -4.59
N ASP A 140 -6.54 16.68 -4.18
CA ASP A 140 -6.52 17.87 -5.04
C ASP A 140 -5.08 18.36 -5.31
N ALA A 141 -4.08 17.59 -4.87
CA ALA A 141 -2.65 17.89 -4.93
C ALA A 141 -2.20 19.15 -4.16
N ARG A 142 -3.04 19.65 -3.25
CA ARG A 142 -2.74 20.81 -2.41
C ARG A 142 -1.82 20.39 -1.28
N LEU A 143 -0.84 21.23 -0.99
CA LEU A 143 0.06 21.03 0.14
C LEU A 143 -0.69 21.21 1.45
N LEU A 144 -0.51 20.27 2.38
CA LEU A 144 -1.19 20.29 3.66
C LEU A 144 -0.54 21.30 4.61
N PRO A 145 -1.29 22.09 5.38
CA PRO A 145 -0.70 22.95 6.42
C PRO A 145 -0.09 22.15 7.58
N ALA A 146 -0.47 20.87 7.72
CA ALA A 146 0.09 19.93 8.67
C ALA A 146 0.21 18.54 7.99
N PRO A 147 1.43 18.07 7.66
CA PRO A 147 1.67 16.71 7.23
C PRO A 147 1.27 15.73 8.32
N TYR A 148 0.86 14.53 7.93
CA TYR A 148 0.67 13.41 8.85
C TYR A 148 1.63 12.28 8.47
N LEU A 149 1.94 11.43 9.44
CA LEU A 149 2.78 10.25 9.22
C LEU A 149 1.88 9.03 9.06
N THR A 150 2.29 8.11 8.20
CA THR A 150 1.67 6.79 8.07
C THR A 150 2.74 5.77 7.67
N THR A 151 2.42 4.50 7.82
CA THR A 151 3.31 3.41 7.40
C THR A 151 2.85 2.87 6.05
N PHE A 152 3.79 2.57 5.15
CA PHE A 152 3.49 1.92 3.89
C PHE A 152 4.01 0.48 3.86
N LEU A 153 3.17 -0.42 3.36
CA LEU A 153 3.48 -1.80 3.01
C LEU A 153 3.53 -1.85 1.48
N THR A 154 4.71 -1.97 0.89
CA THR A 154 4.87 -2.02 -0.58
C THR A 154 4.99 -3.47 -1.01
N CYS A 155 4.00 -3.95 -1.75
CA CYS A 155 3.97 -5.31 -2.29
C CYS A 155 3.31 -5.31 -3.67
N ALA A 156 3.93 -5.99 -4.64
CA ALA A 156 3.39 -6.10 -5.99
C ALA A 156 2.37 -7.24 -6.08
N ALA A 157 1.16 -6.96 -6.55
CA ALA A 157 0.19 -8.01 -6.91
C ALA A 157 0.71 -8.79 -8.14
N PRO A 158 0.29 -10.05 -8.36
CA PRO A 158 0.61 -10.74 -9.61
C PRO A 158 0.03 -9.96 -10.79
N ASN A 159 0.81 -9.75 -11.85
CA ASN A 159 0.31 -9.12 -13.07
C ASN A 159 -0.23 -10.21 -14.01
N VAL A 160 -1.54 -10.28 -14.18
CA VAL A 160 -2.20 -11.21 -15.11
C VAL A 160 -2.64 -10.54 -16.41
N ASN A 161 -2.31 -9.26 -16.60
CA ASN A 161 -2.62 -8.54 -17.82
C ASN A 161 -1.88 -9.14 -19.02
N GLY A 162 -2.60 -9.41 -20.11
CA GLY A 162 -2.05 -9.96 -21.34
C GLY A 162 -1.67 -11.45 -21.29
N ILE A 163 -2.04 -12.16 -20.22
CA ILE A 163 -1.83 -13.62 -20.10
C ILE A 163 -3.11 -14.30 -19.61
N GLN A 164 -3.21 -15.61 -19.85
CA GLN A 164 -4.19 -16.43 -19.14
C GLN A 164 -3.76 -16.53 -17.67
N PRO A 165 -4.60 -16.16 -16.69
CA PRO A 165 -4.27 -16.34 -15.28
C PRO A 165 -3.95 -17.82 -15.00
N PRO A 166 -2.86 -18.11 -14.28
CA PRO A 166 -2.53 -19.49 -13.95
C PRO A 166 -3.58 -20.08 -13.01
N ALA A 167 -3.70 -21.41 -12.99
CA ALA A 167 -4.72 -22.11 -12.20
C ALA A 167 -4.63 -21.83 -10.70
N ASP A 168 -3.43 -21.52 -10.19
CA ASP A 168 -3.11 -21.24 -8.80
C ASP A 168 -3.14 -19.74 -8.43
N ILE A 169 -3.68 -18.87 -9.30
CA ILE A 169 -3.69 -17.42 -9.08
C ILE A 169 -4.33 -17.00 -7.74
N GLN A 170 -5.40 -17.68 -7.32
CA GLN A 170 -6.05 -17.40 -6.04
C GLN A 170 -5.14 -17.75 -4.86
N GLN A 171 -4.39 -18.85 -4.94
CA GLN A 171 -3.43 -19.24 -3.90
C GLN A 171 -2.24 -18.29 -3.84
N LEU A 172 -1.76 -17.80 -4.99
CA LEU A 172 -0.74 -16.75 -5.10
C LEU A 172 -1.19 -15.45 -4.42
N LEU A 173 -2.43 -15.02 -4.68
CA LEU A 173 -3.04 -13.85 -4.04
C LEU A 173 -3.18 -14.05 -2.53
N ALA A 174 -3.71 -15.20 -2.08
CA ALA A 174 -3.88 -15.53 -0.67
C ALA A 174 -2.54 -15.53 0.09
N THR A 175 -1.53 -16.21 -0.44
CA THR A 175 -0.18 -16.27 0.16
C THR A 175 0.40 -14.87 0.35
N ARG A 176 0.20 -14.00 -0.65
CA ARG A 176 0.78 -12.67 -0.65
C ARG A 176 0.00 -11.67 0.20
N ALA A 177 -1.34 -11.76 0.19
CA ALA A 177 -2.20 -11.01 1.11
C ALA A 177 -1.87 -11.35 2.56
N HIS A 178 -1.79 -12.64 2.90
CA HIS A 178 -1.37 -13.10 4.22
C HIS A 178 -0.01 -12.53 4.59
N ARG A 179 0.99 -12.55 3.69
CA ARG A 179 2.31 -12.00 3.97
C ARG A 179 2.30 -10.49 4.25
N VAL A 180 1.52 -9.71 3.50
CA VAL A 180 1.34 -8.27 3.75
C VAL A 180 0.76 -8.03 5.15
N LEU A 181 -0.30 -8.77 5.52
CA LEU A 181 -0.93 -8.68 6.83
C LEU A 181 0.01 -9.12 7.95
N GLN A 182 0.77 -10.20 7.74
CA GLN A 182 1.76 -10.71 8.69
C GLN A 182 2.83 -9.67 9.00
N VAL A 183 3.36 -8.98 7.97
CA VAL A 183 4.33 -7.89 8.17
C VAL A 183 3.69 -6.74 8.95
N ALA A 184 2.46 -6.35 8.62
CA ALA A 184 1.77 -5.27 9.35
C ALA A 184 1.60 -5.61 10.84
N ALA A 185 1.10 -6.81 11.14
CA ALA A 185 0.87 -7.27 12.50
C ALA A 185 2.18 -7.45 13.29
N ALA A 186 3.25 -7.91 12.65
CA ALA A 186 4.58 -8.03 13.26
C ALA A 186 5.18 -6.68 13.70
N HIS A 187 4.73 -5.58 13.08
CA HIS A 187 5.09 -4.21 13.48
C HIS A 187 4.06 -3.56 14.41
N GLY A 188 3.08 -4.31 14.91
CA GLY A 188 2.11 -3.83 15.90
C GLY A 188 0.97 -2.98 15.30
N HIS A 189 0.77 -3.00 13.99
CA HIS A 189 -0.34 -2.29 13.36
C HIS A 189 -1.67 -2.98 13.66
N HIS A 190 -2.63 -2.21 14.18
CA HIS A 190 -4.01 -2.69 14.41
C HIS A 190 -5.03 -2.06 13.45
N THR A 191 -4.62 -1.05 12.68
CA THR A 191 -5.45 -0.34 11.71
C THR A 191 -4.83 -0.45 10.33
N LEU A 192 -5.61 -0.86 9.33
CA LEU A 192 -5.13 -1.03 7.96
C LEU A 192 -5.95 -0.22 6.95
N VAL A 193 -5.27 0.31 5.94
CA VAL A 193 -5.89 0.79 4.71
C VAL A 193 -5.42 -0.07 3.54
N LEU A 194 -6.33 -0.90 3.07
CA LEU A 194 -6.18 -1.81 1.93
C LEU A 194 -7.02 -1.30 0.75
N GLY A 195 -7.25 -2.14 -0.25
CA GLY A 195 -8.16 -1.83 -1.35
C GLY A 195 -8.02 -2.80 -2.51
N ALA A 196 -8.36 -2.33 -3.72
CA ALA A 196 -8.38 -3.11 -4.95
C ALA A 196 -6.99 -3.41 -5.53
N TRP A 197 -6.13 -4.04 -4.72
CA TRP A 197 -4.75 -4.35 -5.02
C TRP A 197 -4.61 -5.21 -6.29
N GLY A 198 -3.92 -4.68 -7.29
CA GLY A 198 -3.73 -5.37 -8.57
C GLY A 198 -4.95 -5.47 -9.49
N CYS A 199 -6.09 -4.86 -9.14
CA CYS A 199 -7.32 -4.93 -9.95
C CYS A 199 -7.32 -3.96 -11.16
N GLY A 200 -6.44 -2.96 -11.15
CA GLY A 200 -6.26 -1.99 -12.24
C GLY A 200 -5.43 -2.54 -13.40
N VAL A 201 -4.26 -1.94 -13.64
CA VAL A 201 -3.34 -2.32 -14.74
C VAL A 201 -2.96 -3.80 -14.73
N PHE A 202 -2.91 -4.43 -13.56
CA PHE A 202 -2.54 -5.85 -13.40
C PHE A 202 -3.70 -6.83 -13.61
N ARG A 203 -4.93 -6.33 -13.79
CA ARG A 203 -6.13 -7.09 -14.22
C ARG A 203 -6.53 -8.27 -13.33
N ASN A 204 -6.20 -8.26 -12.05
CA ASN A 204 -6.73 -9.26 -11.11
C ASN A 204 -8.24 -9.10 -10.96
N ASP A 205 -8.95 -10.23 -10.77
CA ASP A 205 -10.37 -10.20 -10.43
C ASP A 205 -10.53 -9.64 -9.01
N PRO A 206 -11.32 -8.56 -8.83
CA PRO A 206 -11.52 -7.96 -7.51
C PRO A 206 -12.16 -8.91 -6.50
N ARG A 207 -12.95 -9.90 -6.93
CA ARG A 207 -13.52 -10.92 -6.04
C ARG A 207 -12.42 -11.81 -5.46
N HIS A 208 -11.46 -12.24 -6.27
CA HIS A 208 -10.34 -13.04 -5.81
C HIS A 208 -9.43 -12.25 -4.84
N VAL A 209 -9.20 -10.97 -5.11
CA VAL A 209 -8.40 -10.11 -4.23
C VAL A 209 -9.13 -9.86 -2.90
N ALA A 210 -10.42 -9.55 -2.94
CA ALA A 210 -11.22 -9.37 -1.73
C ALA A 210 -11.29 -10.66 -0.89
N GLN A 211 -11.46 -11.82 -1.55
CA GLN A 211 -11.48 -13.13 -0.89
C GLN A 211 -10.13 -13.45 -0.23
N ALA A 212 -9.01 -13.18 -0.91
CA ALA A 212 -7.68 -13.39 -0.36
C ALA A 212 -7.44 -12.62 0.95
N PHE A 213 -7.92 -11.37 1.04
CA PHE A 213 -7.86 -10.62 2.30
C PHE A 213 -8.87 -11.13 3.33
N ARG A 214 -10.12 -11.41 2.92
CA ARG A 214 -11.15 -11.96 3.81
C ARG A 214 -10.66 -13.19 4.56
N ASP A 215 -10.02 -14.12 3.84
CA ASP A 215 -9.60 -15.39 4.40
C ASP A 215 -8.36 -15.27 5.30
N ALA A 216 -7.50 -14.28 5.04
CA ALA A 216 -6.28 -14.07 5.81
C ALA A 216 -6.48 -13.19 7.05
N LEU A 217 -7.49 -12.31 7.06
CA LEU A 217 -7.74 -11.39 8.18
C LEU A 217 -7.96 -12.08 9.55
N PRO A 218 -8.66 -13.23 9.66
CA PRO A 218 -8.87 -13.92 10.93
C PRO A 218 -7.58 -14.39 11.64
N ASP A 219 -6.46 -14.50 10.92
CA ASP A 219 -5.19 -14.94 11.50
C ASP A 219 -4.50 -13.84 12.34
N PHE A 220 -5.02 -12.60 12.30
CA PHE A 220 -4.36 -11.43 12.88
C PHE A 220 -5.32 -10.59 13.75
N ALA A 221 -4.80 -10.03 14.84
CA ALA A 221 -5.55 -9.21 15.79
C ALA A 221 -5.72 -7.73 15.32
N PHE A 222 -6.22 -7.52 14.10
CA PHE A 222 -6.57 -6.18 13.63
C PHE A 222 -7.87 -5.70 14.28
N GLN A 223 -7.95 -4.39 14.53
CA GLN A 223 -9.14 -3.74 15.10
C GLN A 223 -9.98 -3.06 14.01
N HIS A 224 -9.34 -2.46 13.01
CA HIS A 224 -10.02 -1.70 11.96
C HIS A 224 -9.35 -1.91 10.61
N VAL A 225 -10.12 -2.26 9.58
CA VAL A 225 -9.63 -2.50 8.23
C VAL A 225 -10.52 -1.77 7.23
N THR A 226 -9.92 -0.82 6.51
CA THR A 226 -10.59 -0.05 5.47
C THR A 226 -10.14 -0.50 4.10
N PHE A 227 -11.06 -0.94 3.25
CA PHE A 227 -10.82 -1.15 1.83
C PHE A 227 -11.22 0.12 1.07
N ALA A 228 -10.25 1.02 0.85
CA ALA A 228 -10.45 2.29 0.15
C ALA A 228 -10.37 2.08 -1.38
N ILE A 229 -11.50 2.23 -2.08
CA ILE A 229 -11.63 1.91 -3.51
C ILE A 229 -12.24 3.10 -4.26
N LEU A 230 -11.34 3.95 -4.77
CA LEU A 230 -11.69 5.10 -5.59
C LEU A 230 -11.95 4.71 -7.05
N GLY A 231 -12.96 5.33 -7.67
CA GLY A 231 -13.11 5.39 -9.13
C GLY A 231 -13.75 4.19 -9.85
N SER A 232 -13.99 3.04 -9.20
CA SER A 232 -14.74 1.92 -9.81
C SER A 232 -15.86 1.40 -8.90
N PRO A 233 -17.13 1.77 -9.18
CA PRO A 233 -18.28 1.24 -8.46
C PRO A 233 -18.40 -0.28 -8.54
N GLU A 234 -18.06 -0.89 -9.67
CA GLU A 234 -18.14 -2.34 -9.87
C GLU A 234 -17.12 -3.08 -9.01
N THR A 235 -15.87 -2.59 -9.00
CA THR A 235 -14.81 -3.11 -8.13
C THR A 235 -15.20 -2.95 -6.67
N ARG A 236 -15.70 -1.77 -6.28
CA ARG A 236 -16.14 -1.52 -4.91
C ARG A 236 -17.29 -2.45 -4.51
N THR A 237 -18.28 -2.65 -5.39
CA THR A 237 -19.39 -3.60 -5.17
C THR A 237 -18.87 -5.03 -5.00
N ALA A 238 -17.86 -5.46 -5.77
CA ALA A 238 -17.26 -6.78 -5.61
C ALA A 238 -16.65 -6.96 -4.21
N PHE A 239 -15.96 -5.94 -3.69
CA PHE A 239 -15.43 -5.95 -2.33
C PHE A 239 -16.55 -5.91 -1.29
N GLU A 240 -17.54 -5.02 -1.43
CA GLU A 240 -18.71 -4.94 -0.53
C GLU A 240 -19.49 -6.25 -0.44
N VAL A 241 -19.64 -6.98 -1.54
CA VAL A 241 -20.33 -8.28 -1.55
C VAL A 241 -19.46 -9.36 -0.91
N THR A 242 -18.16 -9.39 -1.24
CA THR A 242 -17.26 -10.45 -0.78
C THR A 242 -16.93 -10.33 0.70
N LEU A 243 -16.81 -9.11 1.22
CA LEU A 243 -16.42 -8.80 2.61
C LEU A 243 -17.60 -8.67 3.57
N ARG A 244 -18.83 -8.90 3.10
CA ARG A 244 -19.99 -8.99 4.01
C ARG A 244 -19.75 -10.13 5.01
N PRO A 245 -20.03 -9.89 6.31
CA PRO A 245 -19.96 -10.92 7.33
C PRO A 245 -20.91 -12.09 7.03
#